data_AF-A0A1U8PQL3-F1
#
_entry.id   AF-A0A1U8PQL3-F1
#
_cell.length_a   1.000
_cell.length_b   1.000
_cell.length_c   1.000
_cell.angle_alpha   90.00
_cell.angle_beta   90.00
_cell.angle_gamma   90.00
#
_symmetry.space_group_name_H-M   'P 1'
#
loop_
_entity.id
_entity.type
_entity.pdbx_description
1 polymer ?
#
loop_
_entity_poly.entity_id
_entity_poly.type
_entity_poly.pdbx_seq_one_letter_code
_entity_poly.pdbx_strand_id
1 'polypeptide(L)'
;MEGSNNYGHQHPLLLILNEDQLLNVAKCSRCREKVSTPCFSCAQDCGFYLHKVCAEAPLELNHPFYPDHPLLLMQNAPYSSGGYICNFCGKGGNEFVYHCSCDFDFHIKCALFTFNIAENNLKELEHVALQDEELEDDSSALGVGNH
;
A
#
# COMPACT_ATOMS: atom_id res chain seq x y z
N MET A 1 15.06 15.73 -3.94
CA MET A 1 14.08 15.86 -5.03
C MET A 1 13.59 14.45 -5.32
N GLU A 2 12.52 14.04 -4.65
CA GLU A 2 11.95 12.70 -4.81
C GLU A 2 11.23 12.65 -6.16
N GLY A 3 11.90 12.08 -7.16
CA GLY A 3 11.29 11.75 -8.43
C GLY A 3 10.29 10.63 -8.19
N SER A 4 9.02 10.96 -7.97
CA SER A 4 7.94 10.00 -8.08
C SER A 4 8.02 9.41 -9.50
N ASN A 5 8.48 8.17 -9.60
CA ASN A 5 8.57 7.42 -10.84
C ASN A 5 7.14 7.22 -11.35
N ASN A 6 6.66 8.16 -12.17
CA ASN A 6 5.36 8.07 -12.81
C ASN A 6 5.50 7.13 -14.01
N TYR A 7 5.39 5.83 -13.75
CA TYR A 7 5.44 4.77 -14.76
C TYR A 7 4.57 5.12 -15.98
N GLY A 8 5.24 5.45 -17.09
CA GLY A 8 4.59 5.79 -18.35
C GLY A 8 4.16 7.25 -18.54
N HIS A 9 4.51 8.16 -17.62
CA HIS A 9 4.19 9.59 -17.76
C HIS A 9 5.42 10.49 -17.59
N GLN A 10 5.69 11.34 -18.58
CA GLN A 10 6.93 12.12 -18.69
C GLN A 10 6.80 13.59 -18.25
N HIS A 11 5.61 14.04 -17.88
CA HIS A 11 5.40 15.42 -17.44
C HIS A 11 5.45 15.53 -15.91
N PRO A 12 5.87 16.69 -15.37
CA PRO A 12 5.78 16.96 -13.95
C PRO A 12 4.33 16.89 -13.46
N LEU A 13 4.17 16.38 -12.24
CA LEU A 13 2.88 16.37 -11.55
C LEU A 13 2.79 17.52 -10.55
N LEU A 14 1.61 18.13 -10.46
CA LEU A 14 1.26 19.17 -9.51
C LEU A 14 0.26 18.62 -8.50
N LEU A 15 0.48 18.94 -7.23
CA LEU A 15 -0.47 18.60 -6.17
C LEU A 15 -1.62 19.61 -6.18
N ILE A 16 -2.83 19.12 -6.35
CA ILE A 16 -4.06 19.89 -6.27
C ILE A 16 -4.73 19.61 -4.94
N LEU A 17 -4.98 20.67 -4.16
CA LEU A 17 -5.51 20.58 -2.80
C LEU A 17 -7.02 20.85 -2.72
N ASN A 18 -7.58 21.60 -3.67
CA ASN A 18 -8.97 22.07 -3.64
C ASN A 18 -9.75 21.56 -4.86
N GLU A 19 -11.04 21.28 -4.67
CA GLU A 19 -11.90 20.82 -5.76
C GLU A 19 -12.07 21.89 -6.86
N ASP A 20 -11.52 21.60 -8.03
CA ASP A 20 -11.92 22.22 -9.28
C ASP A 20 -13.13 21.44 -9.84
N GLN A 21 -14.09 22.13 -10.46
CA GLN A 21 -15.22 21.48 -11.12
C GLN A 21 -14.78 20.48 -12.20
N LEU A 22 -13.61 20.68 -12.81
CA LEU A 22 -13.00 19.73 -13.77
C LEU A 22 -12.63 18.39 -13.12
N LEU A 23 -12.26 18.35 -11.83
CA LEU A 23 -11.91 17.11 -11.13
C LEU A 23 -13.11 16.21 -10.88
N ASN A 24 -14.33 16.75 -10.91
CA ASN A 24 -15.54 15.98 -10.65
C ASN A 24 -15.83 14.88 -11.66
N VAL A 25 -15.15 14.88 -12.81
CA VAL A 25 -15.28 13.86 -13.86
C VAL A 25 -13.96 13.11 -14.11
N ALA A 26 -12.84 13.60 -13.54
CA ALA A 26 -11.52 13.01 -13.73
C ALA A 26 -11.41 11.62 -13.07
N LYS A 27 -10.76 10.69 -13.77
CA LYS A 27 -10.47 9.33 -13.28
C LYS A 27 -8.97 9.16 -13.08
N CYS A 28 -8.61 8.43 -12.04
CA CYS A 28 -7.22 8.11 -11.74
C CYS A 28 -6.65 7.26 -12.88
N SER A 29 -5.49 7.63 -13.40
CA SER A 29 -4.83 6.93 -14.49
C SER A 29 -4.33 5.54 -14.08
N ARG A 30 -4.17 5.27 -12.78
CA ARG A 30 -3.75 3.96 -12.24
C ARG A 30 -4.91 3.05 -11.84
N CYS A 31 -5.85 3.52 -11.02
CA CYS A 31 -6.95 2.68 -10.49
C CYS A 31 -8.30 2.87 -11.22
N ARG A 32 -8.40 3.83 -12.15
CA ARG A 32 -9.62 4.17 -12.93
C ARG A 32 -10.83 4.62 -12.12
N GLU A 33 -10.72 4.73 -10.80
CA GLU A 33 -11.74 5.32 -9.93
C GLU A 33 -11.74 6.86 -10.04
N LYS A 34 -12.88 7.49 -9.73
CA LYS A 34 -13.01 8.95 -9.74
C LYS A 34 -12.00 9.56 -8.76
N VAL A 35 -11.33 10.63 -9.20
CA VAL A 35 -10.38 11.38 -8.38
C VAL A 35 -11.13 12.34 -7.46
N SER A 36 -10.68 12.43 -6.22
CA SER A 36 -11.03 13.48 -5.27
C SER A 36 -9.75 14.21 -4.85
N THR A 37 -9.89 15.45 -4.39
CA THR A 37 -8.74 16.15 -3.80
C THR A 37 -8.46 15.63 -2.37
N PRO A 38 -7.20 15.68 -1.92
CA PRO A 38 -6.01 16.07 -2.67
C PRO A 38 -5.57 15.02 -3.69
N CYS A 39 -5.12 15.47 -4.87
CA CYS A 39 -4.68 14.60 -5.96
C CYS A 39 -3.52 15.20 -6.75
N PHE A 40 -2.87 14.39 -7.59
CA PHE A 40 -1.88 14.88 -8.54
C PHE A 40 -2.50 15.03 -9.93
N SER A 41 -2.20 16.13 -10.61
CA SER A 41 -2.52 16.34 -12.02
C SER A 41 -1.25 16.62 -12.82
N CYS A 42 -1.25 16.28 -14.10
CA CYS A 42 -0.17 16.66 -15.00
C CYS A 42 -0.15 18.18 -15.24
N ALA A 43 1.03 18.78 -15.13
CA ALA A 43 1.23 20.22 -15.36
C ALA A 43 0.90 20.68 -16.79
N GLN A 44 0.89 19.77 -17.76
CA GLN A 44 0.56 20.05 -19.16
C GLN A 44 -0.90 19.76 -19.51
N ASP A 45 -1.75 19.47 -18.53
CA ASP A 45 -3.18 19.16 -18.70
C ASP A 45 -3.46 18.08 -19.77
N CYS A 46 -2.64 17.04 -19.80
CA CYS A 46 -2.80 15.94 -20.76
C CYS A 46 -3.83 14.88 -20.29
N GLY A 47 -4.67 15.21 -19.30
CA GLY A 47 -5.65 14.28 -18.74
C GLY A 47 -5.08 13.21 -17.80
N PHE A 48 -3.84 13.34 -17.34
CA PHE A 48 -3.23 12.41 -16.39
C PHE A 48 -3.46 12.89 -14.95
N TYR A 49 -4.18 12.08 -14.19
CA TYR A 49 -4.57 12.37 -12.81
C TYR A 49 -4.30 11.15 -11.93
N LEU A 50 -3.82 11.36 -10.71
CA LEU A 50 -3.60 10.29 -9.75
C LEU A 50 -4.17 10.68 -8.39
N HIS A 51 -4.83 9.74 -7.73
CA HIS A 51 -4.98 9.85 -6.27
C HIS A 51 -3.59 9.92 -5.64
N LYS A 52 -3.47 10.63 -4.52
CA LYS A 52 -2.21 10.70 -3.76
C LYS A 52 -1.64 9.30 -3.47
N VAL A 53 -2.49 8.41 -2.93
CA VAL A 53 -2.15 7.00 -2.67
C VAL A 53 -1.69 6.23 -3.91
N CYS A 54 -2.25 6.55 -5.09
CA CYS A 54 -1.84 5.91 -6.33
C CYS A 54 -0.50 6.42 -6.84
N ALA A 55 -0.18 7.70 -6.64
CA ALA A 55 1.10 8.29 -7.02
C ALA A 55 2.26 7.85 -6.10
N GLU A 56 1.96 7.67 -4.82
CA GLU A 56 2.93 7.29 -3.79
C GLU A 56 3.06 5.76 -3.63
N ALA A 57 2.24 4.98 -4.35
CA ALA A 57 2.33 3.54 -4.34
C ALA A 57 3.74 3.06 -4.75
N PRO A 58 4.45 2.29 -3.90
CA PRO A 58 5.77 1.77 -4.21
C PRO A 58 5.73 0.80 -5.40
N LEU A 59 6.90 0.53 -5.95
CA LEU A 59 7.05 -0.38 -7.09
C LEU A 59 7.09 -1.84 -6.65
N GLU A 60 7.62 -2.03 -5.45
CA GLU A 60 7.76 -3.29 -4.79
C GLU A 60 7.24 -3.11 -3.37
N LEU A 61 6.33 -3.99 -2.97
CA LEU A 61 5.74 -4.00 -1.65
C LEU A 61 6.07 -5.35 -1.00
N ASN A 62 6.99 -5.30 -0.03
CA ASN A 62 7.46 -6.44 0.73
C ASN A 62 6.47 -6.76 1.86
N HIS A 63 5.46 -7.57 1.57
CA HIS A 63 4.40 -7.85 2.51
C HIS A 63 4.92 -8.66 3.70
N PRO A 64 4.68 -8.24 4.97
CA PRO A 64 5.31 -8.91 6.12
C PRO A 64 4.92 -10.38 6.31
N PHE A 65 3.73 -10.78 5.85
CA PHE A 65 3.31 -12.20 5.86
C PHE A 65 3.90 -13.04 4.72
N TYR A 66 4.54 -12.42 3.72
CA TYR A 66 5.12 -13.09 2.55
C TYR A 66 6.50 -12.48 2.21
N PRO A 67 7.49 -12.57 3.11
CA PRO A 67 8.77 -11.86 2.98
C PRO A 67 9.58 -12.26 1.74
N ASP A 68 9.41 -13.49 1.25
CA ASP A 68 10.15 -14.02 0.09
C ASP A 68 9.48 -13.70 -1.26
N HIS A 69 8.30 -13.06 -1.24
CA HIS A 69 7.45 -12.92 -2.42
C HIS A 69 6.85 -11.50 -2.50
N PRO A 70 7.65 -10.49 -2.90
CA PRO A 70 7.18 -9.13 -3.02
C PRO A 70 6.01 -9.00 -4.00
N LEU A 71 5.13 -8.06 -3.71
CA LEU A 71 4.11 -7.60 -4.64
C LEU A 71 4.72 -6.53 -5.54
N LEU A 72 4.73 -6.77 -6.85
CA LEU A 72 5.26 -5.86 -7.87
C LEU A 72 4.13 -5.06 -8.51
N LEU A 73 4.28 -3.74 -8.56
CA LEU A 73 3.32 -2.86 -9.23
C LEU A 73 3.52 -2.93 -10.75
N MET A 74 2.54 -3.49 -11.44
CA MET A 74 2.52 -3.65 -12.90
C MET A 74 1.48 -2.74 -13.53
N GLN A 75 1.77 -2.25 -14.74
CA GLN A 75 0.83 -1.40 -15.49
C GLN A 75 -0.40 -2.18 -15.97
N ASN A 76 -0.21 -3.46 -16.28
CA ASN A 76 -1.25 -4.37 -16.73
C ASN A 76 -1.05 -5.72 -16.04
N ALA A 77 -2.14 -6.46 -15.85
CA ALA A 77 -2.06 -7.83 -15.35
C ALA A 77 -1.26 -8.73 -16.31
N PRO A 78 -0.48 -9.69 -15.79
CA PRO A 78 0.35 -10.59 -16.60
C PRO A 78 -0.45 -11.66 -17.36
N TYR A 79 -1.78 -11.56 -17.38
CA TYR A 79 -2.68 -12.54 -17.96
C TYR A 79 -3.11 -12.14 -19.37
N SER A 80 -3.33 -13.14 -20.22
CA SER A 80 -3.80 -12.94 -21.60
C SER A 80 -5.19 -12.30 -21.70
N SER A 81 -6.01 -12.40 -20.64
CA SER A 81 -7.31 -11.73 -20.51
C SER A 81 -7.19 -10.21 -20.36
N GLY A 82 -6.01 -9.70 -19.95
CA GLY A 82 -5.80 -8.30 -19.60
C GLY A 82 -6.46 -7.88 -18.28
N GLY A 83 -7.02 -8.81 -17.51
CA GLY A 83 -7.69 -8.52 -16.24
C GLY A 83 -7.35 -9.54 -15.15
N TYR A 84 -7.65 -9.17 -13.91
CA TYR A 84 -7.36 -9.95 -12.70
C TYR A 84 -8.54 -9.88 -11.72
N ILE A 85 -8.54 -10.76 -10.72
CA ILE A 85 -9.44 -10.70 -9.56
C ILE A 85 -8.59 -10.37 -8.35
N CYS A 86 -8.94 -9.33 -7.61
CA CYS A 86 -8.21 -8.97 -6.40
C CYS A 86 -8.43 -10.02 -5.30
N ASN A 87 -7.36 -10.64 -4.81
CA ASN A 87 -7.42 -11.67 -3.77
C ASN A 87 -7.92 -11.15 -2.41
N PHE A 88 -7.87 -9.85 -2.16
CA PHE A 88 -8.40 -9.25 -0.92
C PHE A 88 -9.91 -8.98 -0.98
N CYS A 89 -10.38 -8.30 -2.02
CA CYS A 89 -11.78 -7.83 -2.08
C CYS A 89 -12.69 -8.66 -3.01
N GLY A 90 -12.12 -9.60 -3.78
CA GLY A 90 -12.84 -10.45 -4.71
C GLY A 90 -13.38 -9.75 -5.96
N LYS A 91 -13.07 -8.47 -6.17
CA LYS A 91 -13.53 -7.70 -7.33
C LYS A 91 -12.50 -7.72 -8.46
N GLY A 92 -12.98 -7.64 -9.69
CA GLY A 92 -12.13 -7.58 -10.87
C GLY A 92 -11.42 -6.24 -11.04
N GLY A 93 -10.34 -6.25 -11.81
CA GLY A 93 -9.61 -5.08 -12.31
C GLY A 93 -8.98 -5.38 -13.67
N ASN A 94 -8.74 -4.35 -14.46
CA ASN A 94 -8.04 -4.41 -15.75
C ASN A 94 -7.00 -3.29 -15.92
N GLU A 95 -6.71 -2.60 -14.81
CA GLU A 95 -5.80 -1.50 -14.70
C GLU A 95 -4.49 -1.93 -14.00
N PHE A 96 -3.78 -0.98 -13.37
CA PHE A 96 -2.59 -1.32 -12.60
C PHE A 96 -2.90 -2.34 -11.51
N VAL A 97 -1.96 -3.25 -11.29
CA VAL A 97 -2.10 -4.36 -10.34
C VAL A 97 -0.82 -4.51 -9.53
N TYR A 98 -0.96 -4.85 -8.26
CA TYR A 98 0.13 -5.47 -7.51
C TYR A 98 0.06 -6.97 -7.71
N HIS A 99 1.07 -7.52 -8.38
CA HIS A 99 1.16 -8.93 -8.71
C HIS A 99 2.34 -9.57 -7.98
N CYS A 100 2.12 -10.73 -7.40
CA CYS A 100 3.13 -11.57 -6.78
C CYS A 100 3.34 -12.82 -7.64
N SER A 101 4.56 -13.35 -7.69
CA SER A 101 4.89 -14.59 -8.40
C SER A 101 4.11 -15.83 -7.93
N CYS A 102 3.41 -15.73 -6.80
CA CYS A 102 2.51 -16.75 -6.28
C CYS A 102 1.07 -16.61 -6.81
N ASP A 103 0.85 -15.85 -7.88
CA ASP A 103 -0.45 -15.57 -8.50
C ASP A 103 -1.43 -14.86 -7.55
N PHE A 104 -0.91 -14.01 -6.66
CA PHE A 104 -1.73 -13.08 -5.89
C PHE A 104 -1.75 -11.71 -6.56
N ASP A 105 -2.96 -11.24 -6.83
CA ASP A 105 -3.24 -9.95 -7.43
C ASP A 105 -4.01 -9.05 -6.47
N PHE A 106 -3.63 -7.79 -6.43
CA PHE A 106 -4.30 -6.80 -5.60
C PHE A 106 -4.50 -5.49 -6.36
N HIS A 107 -5.68 -4.88 -6.17
CA HIS A 107 -5.81 -3.45 -6.44
C HIS A 107 -4.78 -2.69 -5.59
N ILE A 108 -4.27 -1.57 -6.10
CA ILE A 108 -3.32 -0.70 -5.38
C ILE A 108 -3.77 -0.41 -3.94
N LYS A 109 -5.03 0.01 -3.77
CA LYS A 109 -5.58 0.32 -2.44
C LYS A 109 -5.67 -0.90 -1.53
N CYS A 110 -5.95 -2.08 -2.08
CA CYS A 110 -6.07 -3.30 -1.32
C CYS A 110 -4.71 -3.76 -0.82
N ALA A 111 -3.69 -3.76 -1.68
CA ALA A 111 -2.31 -4.10 -1.31
C ALA A 111 -1.78 -3.19 -0.19
N LEU A 112 -1.96 -1.87 -0.35
CA LEU A 112 -1.49 -0.90 0.65
C LEU A 112 -2.27 -1.02 1.96
N PHE A 113 -3.56 -1.31 1.89
CA PHE A 113 -4.38 -1.51 3.09
C PHE A 113 -3.94 -2.77 3.86
N THR A 114 -3.76 -3.90 3.19
CA THR A 114 -3.31 -5.14 3.84
C THR A 114 -1.89 -5.02 4.38
N PHE A 115 -1.01 -4.32 3.66
CA PHE A 115 0.34 -4.01 4.11
C PHE A 115 0.34 -3.21 5.42
N ASN A 116 -0.40 -2.10 5.46
CA ASN A 116 -0.48 -1.27 6.66
C ASN A 116 -1.05 -2.04 7.87
N ILE A 117 -2.03 -2.92 7.64
CA ILE A 117 -2.56 -3.80 8.71
C ILE A 117 -1.46 -4.75 9.20
N ALA A 118 -0.76 -5.41 8.28
CA ALA A 118 0.28 -6.37 8.63
C ALA A 118 1.43 -5.70 9.40
N GLU A 119 1.87 -4.52 8.96
CA GLU A 119 2.91 -3.76 9.66
C GLU A 119 2.48 -3.32 11.07
N ASN A 120 1.23 -2.86 11.23
CA ASN A 120 0.74 -2.44 12.54
C ASN A 120 0.59 -3.64 13.49
N ASN A 121 0.08 -4.78 13.00
CA ASN A 121 -0.03 -5.99 13.82
C ASN A 121 1.34 -6.50 14.29
N LEU A 122 2.38 -6.40 13.47
CA LEU A 122 3.74 -6.78 13.87
C LEU A 122 4.28 -5.87 14.98
N LYS A 123 4.05 -4.56 14.89
CA LYS A 123 4.43 -3.62 15.95
C LYS A 123 3.73 -3.92 17.28
N GLU A 124 2.45 -4.29 17.24
CA GLU A 124 1.72 -4.71 18.44
C GLU A 124 2.32 -5.99 19.04
N LEU A 125 2.71 -6.98 18.23
CA LEU A 125 3.35 -8.20 18.72
C LEU A 125 4.73 -7.93 19.34
N GLU A 126 5.50 -6.99 18.79
CA GLU A 126 6.77 -6.56 19.38
C GLU A 126 6.57 -5.93 20.76
N HIS A 127 5.56 -5.07 20.93
CA HIS A 127 5.24 -4.47 22.23
C HIS A 127 4.78 -5.50 23.27
N VAL A 128 4.07 -6.56 22.85
CA VAL A 128 3.65 -7.65 23.76
C VAL A 128 4.86 -8.49 24.18
N ALA A 129 5.74 -8.85 23.25
CA ALA A 129 6.94 -9.64 23.56
C ALA A 129 7.85 -8.93 24.58
N LEU A 130 7.94 -7.61 24.52
CA LEU A 130 8.72 -6.80 25.47
C LEU A 130 8.06 -6.68 26.86
N GLN A 131 6.72 -6.82 26.95
CA GLN A 131 6.01 -6.80 28.24
C GLN A 131 6.12 -8.14 28.98
N ASP A 132 6.22 -9.26 28.26
CA ASP A 132 6.40 -10.58 28.86
C ASP A 132 7.79 -10.72 29.54
N GLU A 133 8.82 -10.02 29.05
CA GLU A 133 10.17 -10.03 29.62
C GLU A 133 10.28 -9.26 30.97
N GLU A 134 9.34 -8.36 31.30
CA GLU A 134 9.33 -7.58 32.55
C GLU A 134 8.64 -8.29 33.74
N LEU A 135 8.06 -9.48 33.54
CA LEU A 135 7.31 -10.21 34.58
C LEU A 135 8.09 -11.31 35.31
N GLU A 136 9.36 -11.55 34.99
CA GLU A 136 10.15 -12.66 35.59
C GLU A 136 10.99 -12.29 36.84
N ASP A 137 11.06 -11.03 37.28
CA ASP A 137 12.07 -10.61 38.30
C ASP A 137 11.58 -10.39 39.76
N ASP A 138 10.42 -10.92 40.19
CA ASP A 138 9.97 -10.76 41.60
C ASP A 138 9.78 -12.06 42.40
N SER A 139 10.66 -13.06 42.21
CA SER A 139 10.62 -14.29 43.04
C SER A 139 11.95 -14.75 43.63
N SER A 140 12.83 -13.81 44.01
CA SER A 140 14.04 -14.12 44.79
C SER A 140 14.15 -13.32 46.10
N ALA A 141 13.17 -13.50 46.99
CA ALA A 141 13.31 -13.08 48.40
C ALA A 141 12.59 -14.04 49.37
N LEU A 142 13.13 -15.26 49.56
CA LEU A 142 12.91 -16.02 50.80
C LEU A 142 14.27 -16.24 51.48
N GLY A 143 14.64 -15.23 52.25
CA GLY A 143 15.74 -15.26 53.19
C GLY A 143 15.44 -16.16 54.40
N VAL A 144 16.49 -16.87 54.79
CA VAL A 144 16.71 -17.72 55.97
C VAL A 144 16.08 -17.19 57.26
N GLY A 145 15.42 -18.07 58.03
CA GLY A 145 15.02 -17.81 59.42
C GLY A 145 15.14 -19.06 60.29
N ASN A 146 16.22 -19.14 61.08
CA ASN A 146 16.43 -20.14 62.14
C ASN A 146 15.52 -19.87 63.35
N HIS A 147 14.98 -20.93 63.97
CA HIS A 147 14.85 -21.09 65.42
C HIS A 147 14.98 -22.57 65.79
#